data_AF-A0A7V8XTJ3-F1
#
_entry.id   AF-A0A7V8XTJ3-F1
#
_cell.length_a   1.000
_cell.length_b   1.000
_cell.length_c   1.000
_cell.angle_alpha   90.00
_cell.angle_beta   90.00
_cell.angle_gamma   90.00
#
_symmetry.space_group_name_H-M   'P 1'
#
loop_
_entity.id
_entity.type
_entity.pdbx_description
1 polymer ?
#
loop_
_entity_poly.entity_id
_entity_poly.type
_entity_poly.pdbx_seq_one_letter_code
_entity_poly.pdbx_strand_id
1 'polypeptide(L)'
;MIQRSLLTVAMAAVLLAPVAAYAQQTPTLGEIAAREQARRQALKAAPGKVLTKEDLPRTAGPAPVTAPSPAEVKPAEKGQEPPKSEDPPKDEAWWKARISQVREELRRNEMFAEALQTRINSLTNDFTARDDPYQRARIAEDRAKAALEMDRVKADVALNRKKIAEIEEEGRKAGAPPGWLR
;
A
#
# COMPACT_ATOMS: atom_id res chain seq x y z
N MET A 1 -33.58 62.40 -2.65
CA MET A 1 -32.41 63.24 -3.02
C MET A 1 -31.64 63.50 -1.73
N ILE A 2 -30.78 62.58 -1.31
CA ILE A 2 -29.35 62.44 -1.67
C ILE A 2 -28.46 63.46 -0.92
N GLN A 3 -27.70 62.92 0.04
CA GLN A 3 -26.27 63.12 0.33
C GLN A 3 -25.81 63.79 1.64
N ARG A 4 -24.91 63.02 2.28
CA ARG A 4 -23.63 63.39 2.94
C ARG A 4 -23.68 63.90 4.38
N SER A 5 -23.10 63.10 5.29
CA SER A 5 -21.90 63.42 6.10
C SER A 5 -21.75 62.35 7.20
N LEU A 6 -20.70 61.52 7.20
CA LEU A 6 -19.34 61.71 7.77
C LEU A 6 -19.20 60.97 9.12
N LEU A 7 -17.97 60.49 9.40
CA LEU A 7 -17.42 59.99 10.68
C LEU A 7 -17.96 58.63 11.16
N THR A 8 -17.26 57.50 11.07
CA THR A 8 -15.97 57.15 11.72
C THR A 8 -15.93 57.56 13.19
N VAL A 9 -16.16 56.61 14.11
CA VAL A 9 -15.38 56.31 15.34
C VAL A 9 -16.16 55.35 16.24
N ALA A 10 -15.43 54.38 16.80
CA ALA A 10 -15.77 53.54 17.96
C ALA A 10 -16.81 52.42 17.80
N MET A 11 -16.40 51.33 17.13
CA MET A 11 -16.76 49.99 17.61
C MET A 11 -15.48 49.19 17.84
N ALA A 12 -14.66 49.70 18.76
CA ALA A 12 -13.50 49.01 19.31
C ALA A 12 -13.91 48.43 20.67
N ALA A 13 -14.45 47.22 20.67
CA ALA A 13 -14.53 46.38 21.87
C ALA A 13 -14.82 44.92 21.48
N VAL A 14 -13.77 44.11 21.62
CA VAL A 14 -13.83 42.70 22.04
C VAL A 14 -14.49 41.72 21.06
N LEU A 15 -13.74 41.27 20.07
CA LEU A 15 -13.87 39.90 19.51
C LEU A 15 -12.49 39.43 19.04
N LEU A 16 -11.57 39.27 20.00
CA LEU A 16 -10.24 38.70 19.80
C LEU A 16 -10.09 37.48 20.72
N ALA A 17 -10.31 36.29 20.14
CA ALA A 17 -9.92 34.93 20.56
C ALA A 17 -10.53 34.35 21.89
N PRO A 18 -10.71 33.00 22.03
CA PRO A 18 -9.98 31.93 21.33
C PRO A 18 -10.83 30.76 20.78
N VAL A 19 -10.60 30.41 19.51
CA VAL A 19 -10.86 29.05 18.99
C VAL A 19 -9.66 28.18 19.40
N ALA A 20 -9.60 27.77 20.67
CA ALA A 20 -8.52 26.95 21.21
C ALA A 20 -9.03 25.81 22.11
N ALA A 21 -10.14 25.17 21.74
CA ALA A 21 -10.71 24.05 22.52
C ALA A 21 -10.70 22.69 21.79
N TYR A 22 -10.12 22.59 20.59
CA TYR A 22 -10.00 21.31 19.86
C TYR A 22 -8.57 20.80 19.71
N ALA A 23 -7.59 21.48 20.31
CA ALA A 23 -6.24 20.95 20.46
C ALA A 23 -6.12 20.37 21.88
N GLN A 24 -5.43 19.22 21.99
CA GLN A 24 -4.93 18.60 23.23
C GLN A 24 -5.75 17.46 23.86
N GLN A 25 -5.95 16.37 23.10
CA GLN A 25 -5.91 15.03 23.70
C GLN A 25 -5.14 14.08 22.76
N THR A 26 -3.83 14.30 22.64
CA THR A 26 -2.93 13.26 22.10
C THR A 26 -2.78 12.19 23.18
N PRO A 27 -3.25 10.95 22.96
CA PRO A 27 -3.14 9.90 23.97
C PRO A 27 -1.68 9.64 24.31
N THR A 28 -1.41 9.39 25.58
CA THR A 28 -0.05 9.10 26.05
C THR A 28 0.43 7.77 25.49
N LEU A 29 1.76 7.55 25.43
CA LEU A 29 2.32 6.27 25.00
C LEU A 29 1.79 5.08 25.84
N GLY A 30 1.52 5.32 27.13
CA GLY A 30 0.91 4.32 28.02
C GLY A 30 -0.53 3.97 27.63
N GLU A 31 -1.34 4.97 27.25
CA GLU A 31 -2.71 4.77 26.78
C GLU A 31 -2.76 4.04 25.44
N ILE A 32 -1.85 4.36 24.52
CA ILE A 32 -1.72 3.66 23.24
C ILE A 32 -1.29 2.20 23.47
N ALA A 33 -0.32 1.96 24.36
CA ALA A 33 0.12 0.61 24.70
C ALA A 33 -1.00 -0.22 25.34
N ALA A 34 -1.75 0.36 26.28
CA ALA A 34 -2.91 -0.28 26.90
C ALA A 34 -4.00 -0.63 25.87
N ARG A 35 -4.27 0.29 24.94
CA ARG A 35 -5.24 0.08 23.86
C ARG A 35 -4.81 -1.02 22.88
N GLU A 36 -3.53 -1.06 22.49
CA GLU A 36 -3.01 -2.13 21.63
C GLU A 36 -2.99 -3.49 22.37
N GLN A 37 -2.69 -3.50 23.66
CA GLN A 37 -2.78 -4.71 24.47
C GLN A 37 -4.21 -5.23 24.55
N ALA A 38 -5.20 -4.36 24.78
CA ALA A 38 -6.62 -4.73 24.80
C ALA A 38 -7.07 -5.28 23.43
N ARG A 39 -6.65 -4.66 22.32
CA ARG A 39 -6.93 -5.17 20.96
C ARG A 39 -6.36 -6.56 20.74
N ARG A 40 -5.12 -6.81 21.18
CA ARG A 40 -4.47 -8.13 21.08
C ARG A 40 -5.19 -9.19 21.90
N GLN A 41 -5.69 -8.84 23.08
CA GLN A 41 -6.47 -9.77 23.91
C GLN A 41 -7.82 -10.10 23.25
N ALA A 42 -8.52 -9.11 22.69
CA ALA A 42 -9.77 -9.33 21.96
C ALA A 42 -9.58 -10.24 20.73
N LEU A 43 -8.47 -10.12 20.01
CA LEU A 43 -8.15 -10.99 18.88
C LEU A 43 -7.77 -12.41 19.28
N LYS A 44 -7.19 -12.61 20.47
CA LYS A 44 -6.93 -13.95 21.04
C LYS A 44 -8.20 -14.65 21.52
N ALA A 45 -9.24 -13.88 21.87
CA ALA A 45 -10.53 -14.41 22.32
C ALA A 45 -11.45 -14.83 21.16
N ALA A 46 -11.15 -14.42 19.92
CA ALA A 46 -11.87 -14.86 18.74
C ALA A 46 -11.29 -16.20 18.25
N PRO A 47 -12.07 -17.31 18.20
CA PRO A 47 -11.59 -18.56 17.61
C PRO A 47 -11.41 -18.37 16.10
N GLY A 48 -10.17 -18.17 15.66
CA GLY A 48 -9.81 -18.19 14.25
C GLY A 48 -9.98 -19.60 13.68
N LYS A 49 -10.80 -19.76 12.64
CA LYS A 49 -10.87 -21.02 11.90
C LYS A 49 -9.53 -21.25 11.20
N VAL A 50 -8.81 -22.29 11.62
CA VAL A 50 -7.62 -22.77 10.91
C VAL A 50 -8.13 -23.54 9.72
N LEU A 51 -8.06 -22.94 8.53
CA LEU A 51 -8.32 -23.66 7.29
C LEU A 51 -7.09 -24.49 6.95
N THR A 52 -7.18 -25.80 7.12
CA THR A 52 -6.12 -26.73 6.71
C THR A 52 -6.35 -27.21 5.28
N LYS A 53 -5.37 -27.91 4.70
CA LYS A 53 -5.41 -28.36 3.30
C LYS A 53 -6.60 -29.28 3.01
N GLU A 54 -7.17 -29.87 4.05
CA GLU A 54 -8.32 -30.75 4.09
C GLU A 54 -9.66 -29.99 4.03
N ASP A 55 -9.67 -28.71 4.40
CA ASP A 55 -10.86 -27.83 4.33
C ASP A 55 -11.07 -27.23 2.93
N LEU A 56 -10.12 -27.46 2.00
CA LEU A 56 -10.31 -27.07 0.61
C LEU A 56 -11.25 -28.06 -0.08
N PRO A 57 -12.30 -27.59 -0.80
CA PRO A 57 -13.07 -28.45 -1.68
C PRO A 57 -12.09 -29.09 -2.67
N ARG A 58 -12.09 -30.42 -2.71
CA ARG A 58 -11.29 -31.21 -3.65
C ARG A 58 -11.82 -30.95 -5.05
N THR A 59 -11.42 -29.84 -5.66
CA THR A 59 -11.62 -29.61 -7.08
C THR A 59 -10.96 -30.77 -7.79
N ALA A 60 -11.76 -31.58 -8.47
CA ALA A 60 -11.27 -32.63 -9.34
C ALA A 60 -10.17 -32.02 -10.21
N GLY A 61 -8.94 -32.54 -10.10
CA GLY A 61 -7.90 -32.24 -11.07
C GLY A 61 -8.43 -32.54 -12.46
N PRO A 62 -7.97 -31.82 -13.50
CA PRO A 62 -8.44 -32.04 -14.86
C PRO A 62 -8.30 -33.53 -15.19
N ALA A 63 -9.42 -34.15 -15.56
CA ALA A 63 -9.43 -35.53 -16.00
C ALA A 63 -8.45 -35.69 -17.20
N PRO A 64 -7.73 -36.82 -17.30
CA PRO A 64 -6.88 -37.07 -18.46
C PRO A 64 -7.77 -37.13 -19.70
N VAL A 65 -7.45 -36.29 -20.69
CA VAL A 65 -8.13 -36.24 -21.98
C VAL A 65 -7.84 -37.54 -22.75
N THR A 66 -8.83 -38.41 -22.84
CA THR A 66 -8.84 -39.52 -23.80
C THR A 66 -9.10 -38.95 -25.19
N ALA A 67 -8.20 -39.20 -26.15
CA ALA A 67 -8.38 -38.79 -27.54
C ALA A 67 -9.54 -39.54 -28.21
N PRO A 68 -10.46 -38.87 -28.94
CA PRO A 68 -11.45 -39.56 -29.76
C PRO A 68 -10.90 -39.86 -31.17
N SER A 69 -11.14 -41.08 -31.64
CA SER A 69 -11.01 -41.51 -33.04
C SER A 69 -12.23 -41.01 -33.85
N PRO A 70 -12.08 -40.65 -35.15
CA PRO A 70 -13.08 -39.86 -35.86
C PRO A 70 -14.17 -40.72 -36.51
N ALA A 71 -15.42 -40.31 -36.34
CA ALA A 71 -16.53 -40.74 -37.20
C ALA A 71 -17.49 -39.58 -37.50
N GLU A 72 -17.57 -39.31 -38.80
CA GLU A 72 -18.75 -38.92 -39.57
C GLU A 72 -19.42 -37.55 -39.39
N VAL A 73 -19.44 -36.82 -40.51
CA VAL A 73 -19.96 -35.47 -40.69
C VAL A 73 -21.40 -35.54 -41.20
N LYS A 74 -22.33 -34.86 -40.52
CA LYS A 74 -23.54 -34.25 -41.11
C LYS A 74 -24.00 -33.07 -40.24
N PRO A 75 -24.70 -32.06 -40.81
CA PRO A 75 -24.41 -30.67 -40.56
C PRO A 75 -25.48 -30.01 -39.69
N ALA A 76 -25.04 -29.23 -38.70
CA ALA A 76 -25.92 -28.32 -37.98
C ALA A 76 -25.14 -27.07 -37.54
N GLU A 77 -25.67 -25.93 -38.00
CA GLU A 77 -25.63 -24.58 -37.45
C GLU A 77 -24.33 -23.99 -36.91
N LYS A 78 -24.08 -22.75 -37.36
CA LYS A 78 -23.09 -21.82 -36.80
C LYS A 78 -23.35 -21.62 -35.30
N GLY A 79 -22.74 -22.47 -34.48
CA GLY A 79 -22.59 -22.27 -33.05
C GLY A 79 -21.64 -21.12 -32.81
N GLN A 80 -22.18 -20.06 -32.23
CA GLN A 80 -21.43 -18.95 -31.66
C GLN A 80 -20.36 -19.49 -30.70
N GLU A 81 -19.17 -18.92 -30.80
CA GLU A 81 -18.13 -19.05 -29.79
C GLU A 81 -18.75 -18.80 -28.40
N PRO A 82 -18.50 -19.66 -27.40
CA PRO A 82 -18.95 -19.37 -26.05
C PRO A 82 -18.37 -18.02 -25.64
N PRO A 83 -19.19 -17.09 -25.11
CA PRO A 83 -18.67 -15.80 -24.68
C PRO A 83 -17.57 -16.08 -23.68
N LYS A 84 -16.38 -15.53 -23.96
CA LYS A 84 -15.36 -15.32 -22.95
C LYS A 84 -16.09 -14.75 -21.75
N SER A 85 -16.04 -15.43 -20.62
CA SER A 85 -16.58 -14.93 -19.37
C SER A 85 -15.95 -13.57 -19.12
N GLU A 86 -16.69 -12.52 -19.45
CA GLU A 86 -16.33 -11.14 -19.17
C GLU A 86 -16.43 -11.03 -17.65
N ASP A 87 -15.26 -11.03 -17.00
CA ASP A 87 -15.16 -10.44 -15.68
C ASP A 87 -15.83 -9.06 -15.76
N PRO A 88 -16.70 -8.70 -14.81
CA PRO A 88 -17.42 -7.44 -14.84
C PRO A 88 -16.43 -6.29 -15.11
N PRO A 89 -16.77 -5.35 -16.01
CA PRO A 89 -15.83 -4.35 -16.49
C PRO A 89 -15.26 -3.56 -15.32
N LYS A 90 -13.93 -3.60 -15.20
CA LYS A 90 -13.18 -2.86 -14.17
C LYS A 90 -13.38 -1.36 -14.42
N ASP A 91 -14.01 -0.68 -13.48
CA ASP A 91 -14.34 0.73 -13.57
C ASP A 91 -13.15 1.64 -13.24
N GLU A 92 -13.34 2.95 -13.43
CA GLU A 92 -12.33 3.97 -13.14
C GLU A 92 -11.83 3.90 -11.69
N ALA A 93 -12.75 3.72 -10.74
CA ALA A 93 -12.43 3.68 -9.31
C ALA A 93 -11.50 2.51 -9.00
N TRP A 94 -11.74 1.34 -9.59
CA TRP A 94 -10.91 0.16 -9.44
C TRP A 94 -9.49 0.40 -9.96
N TRP A 95 -9.34 0.94 -11.17
CA TRP A 95 -8.02 1.22 -11.75
C TRP A 95 -7.25 2.27 -10.96
N LYS A 96 -7.92 3.37 -10.57
CA LYS A 96 -7.35 4.43 -9.75
C LYS A 96 -6.88 3.91 -8.40
N ALA A 97 -7.71 3.12 -7.70
CA ALA A 97 -7.35 2.56 -6.41
C ALA A 97 -6.12 1.65 -6.53
N ARG A 98 -6.13 0.76 -7.53
CA ARG A 98 -5.04 -0.21 -7.74
C ARG A 98 -3.71 0.46 -8.05
N ILE A 99 -3.67 1.42 -8.97
CA ILE A 99 -2.41 2.12 -9.31
C ILE A 99 -1.95 3.03 -8.17
N SER A 100 -2.88 3.68 -7.47
CA SER A 100 -2.56 4.57 -6.34
C SER A 100 -1.91 3.81 -5.19
N GLN A 101 -2.39 2.60 -4.89
CA GLN A 101 -1.81 1.75 -3.85
C GLN A 101 -0.33 1.47 -4.13
N VAL A 102 0.00 1.00 -5.34
CA VAL A 102 1.39 0.64 -5.69
C VAL A 102 2.29 1.88 -5.77
N ARG A 103 1.77 3.02 -6.23
CA ARG A 103 2.52 4.30 -6.21
C ARG A 103 2.82 4.76 -4.79
N GLU A 104 1.88 4.60 -3.88
CA GLU A 104 2.07 4.96 -2.46
C GLU A 104 3.08 4.02 -1.80
N GLU A 105 3.02 2.71 -2.08
CA GLU A 105 4.04 1.75 -1.68
C GLU A 105 5.43 2.12 -2.24
N LEU A 106 5.53 2.48 -3.51
CA LEU A 106 6.77 2.95 -4.13
C LEU A 106 7.34 4.18 -3.41
N ARG A 107 6.53 5.21 -3.19
CA ARG A 107 6.95 6.44 -2.49
C ARG A 107 7.47 6.16 -1.09
N ARG A 108 6.76 5.31 -0.32
CA ARG A 108 7.21 4.93 1.03
C ARG A 108 8.52 4.17 1.01
N ASN A 109 8.71 3.27 0.05
CA ASN A 109 9.96 2.51 -0.08
C ASN A 109 11.13 3.41 -0.49
N GLU A 110 10.90 4.39 -1.37
CA GLU A 110 11.92 5.38 -1.75
C GLU A 110 12.33 6.23 -0.54
N MET A 111 11.38 6.76 0.23
CA MET A 111 11.65 7.49 1.48
C MET A 111 12.40 6.62 2.50
N PHE A 112 12.02 5.34 2.62
CA PHE A 112 12.68 4.43 3.55
C PHE A 112 14.11 4.10 3.11
N ALA A 113 14.37 3.97 1.82
CA ALA A 113 15.72 3.83 1.28
C ALA A 113 16.58 5.06 1.62
N GLU A 114 16.07 6.28 1.46
CA GLU A 114 16.80 7.50 1.81
C GLU A 114 17.15 7.56 3.31
N ALA A 115 16.21 7.16 4.18
CA ALA A 115 16.44 7.07 5.61
C ALA A 115 17.52 6.02 5.96
N LEU A 116 17.48 4.85 5.32
CA LEU A 116 18.50 3.81 5.49
C LEU A 116 19.88 4.27 5.02
N GLN A 117 19.96 5.02 3.91
CA GLN A 117 21.24 5.57 3.43
C GLN A 117 21.82 6.53 4.47
N THR A 118 20.98 7.42 5.01
CA THR A 118 21.38 8.37 6.07
C THR A 118 21.89 7.62 7.31
N ARG A 119 21.20 6.55 7.73
CA ARG A 119 21.62 5.70 8.84
C ARG A 119 22.96 5.01 8.57
N ILE A 120 23.14 4.46 7.38
CA ILE A 120 24.41 3.81 6.98
C ILE A 120 25.56 4.82 7.03
N ASN A 121 25.34 6.05 6.55
CA ASN A 121 26.35 7.10 6.59
C ASN A 121 26.70 7.48 8.05
N SER A 122 25.70 7.65 8.91
CA SER A 122 25.91 7.93 10.34
C SER A 122 26.72 6.81 11.02
N LEU A 123 26.32 5.55 10.84
CA LEU A 123 27.02 4.40 11.42
C LEU A 123 28.45 4.26 10.88
N THR A 124 28.69 4.64 9.63
CA THR A 124 30.03 4.64 9.04
C THR A 124 30.92 5.67 9.74
N ASN A 125 30.40 6.88 9.96
CA ASN A 125 31.11 7.93 10.70
C ASN A 125 31.40 7.49 12.14
N ASP A 126 30.38 6.95 12.83
CA ASP A 126 30.54 6.43 14.19
C ASP A 126 31.58 5.31 14.26
N PHE A 127 31.57 4.38 13.30
CA PHE A 127 32.55 3.29 13.26
C PHE A 127 34.00 3.79 13.16
N THR A 128 34.22 4.88 12.40
CA THR A 128 35.54 5.49 12.25
C THR A 128 35.96 6.36 13.44
N ALA A 129 34.99 6.86 14.22
CA ALA A 129 35.23 7.74 15.36
C ALA A 129 35.43 7.00 16.69
N ARG A 130 35.28 5.67 16.73
CA ARG A 130 35.40 4.86 17.96
C ARG A 130 36.69 4.06 17.97
N ASP A 131 37.37 4.06 19.11
CA ASP A 131 38.59 3.27 19.33
C ASP A 131 38.31 1.91 19.97
N ASP A 132 37.27 1.81 20.81
CA ASP A 132 36.94 0.58 21.53
C ASP A 132 36.51 -0.56 20.57
N PRO A 133 37.19 -1.73 20.56
CA PRO A 133 36.90 -2.80 19.63
C PRO A 133 35.48 -3.38 19.75
N TYR A 134 34.92 -3.45 20.96
CA TYR A 134 33.58 -4.01 21.17
C TYR A 134 32.50 -3.09 20.62
N GLN A 135 32.60 -1.78 20.87
CA GLN A 135 31.70 -0.78 20.29
C GLN A 135 31.77 -0.77 18.77
N ARG A 136 32.98 -0.84 18.20
CA ARG A 136 33.17 -0.93 16.74
C ARG A 136 32.51 -2.16 16.16
N ALA A 137 32.63 -3.32 16.81
CA ALA A 137 31.99 -4.55 16.36
C ALA A 137 30.46 -4.42 16.32
N ARG A 138 29.85 -3.80 17.33
CA ARG A 138 28.41 -3.53 17.36
C ARG A 138 27.97 -2.59 16.25
N ILE A 139 28.69 -1.49 16.03
CA ILE A 139 28.37 -0.54 14.95
C ILE A 139 28.50 -1.22 13.57
N ALA A 140 29.51 -2.09 13.38
CA ALA A 140 29.66 -2.85 12.15
C ALA A 140 28.49 -3.81 11.92
N GLU A 141 28.03 -4.51 12.96
CA GLU A 141 26.85 -5.37 12.91
C GLU A 141 25.59 -4.60 12.49
N ASP A 142 25.36 -3.43 13.11
CA ASP A 142 24.20 -2.59 12.80
C ASP A 142 24.28 -1.99 11.39
N ARG A 143 25.48 -1.64 10.92
CA ARG A 143 25.69 -1.20 9.53
C ARG A 143 25.36 -2.31 8.54
N ALA A 144 25.79 -3.55 8.82
CA ALA A 144 25.49 -4.70 7.98
C ALA A 144 23.98 -4.98 7.92
N LYS A 145 23.26 -4.90 9.05
CA LYS A 145 21.80 -5.02 9.08
C LYS A 145 21.11 -3.92 8.26
N ALA A 146 21.55 -2.67 8.41
CA ALA A 146 21.00 -1.56 7.63
C ALA A 146 21.25 -1.72 6.12
N ALA A 147 22.41 -2.27 5.73
CA ALA A 147 22.72 -2.57 4.33
C ALA A 147 21.83 -3.70 3.77
N LEU A 148 21.60 -4.78 4.52
CA LEU A 148 20.69 -5.84 4.11
C LEU A 148 19.25 -5.34 3.94
N GLU A 149 18.77 -4.50 4.86
CA GLU A 149 17.44 -3.90 4.73
C GLU A 149 17.38 -2.95 3.52
N MET A 150 18.44 -2.18 3.27
CA MET A 150 18.53 -1.33 2.07
C MET A 150 18.41 -2.16 0.79
N ASP A 151 19.08 -3.31 0.70
CA ASP A 151 19.00 -4.18 -0.47
C ASP A 151 17.60 -4.75 -0.66
N ARG A 152 16.94 -5.15 0.43
CA ARG A 152 15.52 -5.57 0.41
C ARG A 152 14.61 -4.46 -0.11
N VAL A 153 14.76 -3.24 0.39
CA VAL A 153 13.93 -2.08 0.01
C VAL A 153 14.19 -1.69 -1.44
N LYS A 154 15.43 -1.75 -1.93
CA LYS A 154 15.74 -1.55 -3.36
C LYS A 154 15.05 -2.58 -4.24
N ALA A 155 15.00 -3.83 -3.82
CA ALA A 155 14.26 -4.87 -4.54
C ALA A 155 12.75 -4.55 -4.58
N ASP A 156 12.17 -4.09 -3.46
CA ASP A 156 10.77 -3.67 -3.41
C ASP A 156 10.48 -2.46 -4.30
N VAL A 157 11.38 -1.47 -4.36
CA VAL A 157 11.28 -0.33 -5.28
C VAL A 157 11.24 -0.80 -6.73
N ALA A 158 12.16 -1.69 -7.12
CA ALA A 158 12.19 -2.24 -8.48
C ALA A 158 10.91 -3.04 -8.79
N LEU A 159 10.44 -3.84 -7.84
CA LEU A 159 9.20 -4.60 -7.96
C LEU A 159 7.99 -3.67 -8.14
N ASN A 160 7.87 -2.61 -7.35
CA ASN A 160 6.73 -1.69 -7.43
C ASN A 160 6.74 -0.88 -8.74
N ARG A 161 7.92 -0.49 -9.24
CA ARG A 161 8.04 0.10 -10.59
C ARG A 161 7.57 -0.86 -11.67
N LYS A 162 7.93 -2.14 -11.57
CA LYS A 162 7.45 -3.18 -12.49
C LYS A 162 5.93 -3.36 -12.41
N LYS A 163 5.37 -3.45 -11.20
CA LYS A 163 3.92 -3.58 -10.98
C LYS A 163 3.14 -2.40 -11.55
N ILE A 164 3.68 -1.18 -11.45
CA ILE A 164 3.08 0.02 -12.07
C ILE A 164 3.00 -0.18 -13.60
N ALA A 165 4.10 -0.57 -14.24
CA ALA A 165 4.12 -0.82 -15.68
C ALA A 165 3.18 -1.97 -16.09
N GLU A 166 3.10 -3.03 -15.28
CA GLU A 166 2.18 -4.15 -15.50
C GLU A 166 0.70 -3.69 -15.40
N ILE A 167 0.35 -2.87 -14.39
CA ILE A 167 -1.01 -2.30 -14.26
C ILE A 167 -1.34 -1.39 -15.45
N GLU A 168 -0.38 -0.59 -15.92
CA GLU A 168 -0.55 0.28 -17.08
C GLU A 168 -0.78 -0.51 -18.37
N GLU A 169 -0.05 -1.61 -18.56
CA GLU A 169 -0.24 -2.56 -19.67
C GLU A 169 -1.60 -3.26 -19.58
N GLU A 170 -1.98 -3.75 -18.40
CA GLU A 170 -3.26 -4.39 -18.15
C GLU A 170 -4.42 -3.43 -18.43
N GLY A 171 -4.32 -2.18 -17.97
CA GLY A 171 -5.32 -1.15 -18.24
C GLY A 171 -5.46 -0.86 -19.72
N ARG A 172 -4.35 -0.78 -20.46
CA ARG A 172 -4.38 -0.61 -21.92
C ARG A 172 -5.08 -1.77 -22.62
N LYS A 173 -4.77 -3.01 -22.25
CA LYS A 173 -5.42 -4.22 -22.80
C LYS A 173 -6.91 -4.30 -22.46
N ALA A 174 -7.30 -3.79 -21.30
CA ALA A 174 -8.69 -3.70 -20.85
C ALA A 174 -9.44 -2.48 -21.41
N GLY A 175 -8.81 -1.65 -22.24
CA GLY A 175 -9.43 -0.43 -22.80
C GLY A 175 -9.64 0.70 -21.80
N ALA A 176 -8.98 0.65 -20.64
CA ALA A 176 -9.05 1.72 -19.64
C ALA A 176 -8.42 3.01 -20.21
N PRO A 177 -9.14 4.16 -20.21
CA PRO A 177 -8.58 5.43 -20.60
C PRO A 177 -7.29 5.76 -19.81
N PRO A 178 -6.24 6.32 -20.46
CA PRO A 178 -4.99 6.66 -19.78
C PRO A 178 -5.18 7.59 -18.57
N GLY A 179 -6.22 8.44 -18.57
CA GLY A 179 -6.54 9.33 -17.46
C GLY A 179 -6.96 8.61 -16.17
N TRP A 180 -7.41 7.36 -16.24
CA TRP A 180 -7.76 6.55 -15.06
C TRP A 180 -6.52 6.02 -14.33
N LEU A 181 -5.39 5.95 -15.02
CA LEU A 181 -4.13 5.43 -14.49
C LEU A 181 -3.13 6.51 -14.10
N ARG A 182 -3.47 7.80 -14.21
CA ARG A 182 -2.59 8.91 -13.79
C ARG A 182 -2.60 9.14 -12.29
#